data_AF-A0A377XSX7-F1
#
_entry.id   AF-A0A377XSX7-F1
#
_cell.length_a   1.000
_cell.length_b   1.000
_cell.length_c   1.000
_cell.angle_alpha   90.00
_cell.angle_beta   90.00
_cell.angle_gamma   90.00
#
_symmetry.space_group_name_H-M   'P 1'
#
loop_
_entity.id
_entity.type
_entity.pdbx_description
1 polymer ?
#
loop_
_entity_poly.entity_id
_entity_poly.type
_entity_poly.pdbx_seq_one_letter_code
_entity_poly.pdbx_strand_id
1 'polypeptide(L)'
;MLARRAFAIVMHFFNSITDAVVLTMKTSFTARLLITALSVAALSSAARADDLNIKTMIPGAPQIDAESWILIDYNSGKVLAENNADSRRDPASLTKMMTSYVIGQAMKAGKFKESDLVTVGNDAWATGNPVFKGSSLMFLKPGMQVPVSQLIRGINLQSGNDACVADGRLRRRQPGRLRQPDEQLRQRSGPEKHPFPDRSRS
;
A
#
# COMPACT_ATOMS: atom_id res chain seq x y z
N MET A 1 -67.04 41.03 -71.20
CA MET A 1 -65.88 40.11 -71.17
C MET A 1 -64.60 40.76 -70.61
N LEU A 2 -64.32 42.03 -70.93
CA LEU A 2 -63.11 42.77 -70.49
C LEU A 2 -63.00 42.98 -68.97
N ALA A 3 -64.09 43.39 -68.29
CA ALA A 3 -64.10 43.67 -66.85
C ALA A 3 -63.77 42.44 -65.98
N ARG A 4 -64.21 41.24 -66.40
CA ARG A 4 -63.90 39.98 -65.72
C ARG A 4 -62.41 39.63 -65.81
N ARG A 5 -61.74 39.97 -66.92
CA ARG A 5 -60.30 39.76 -67.10
C ARG A 5 -59.48 40.74 -66.27
N ALA A 6 -59.88 42.01 -66.21
CA ALA A 6 -59.23 43.01 -65.37
C ALA A 6 -59.33 42.67 -63.87
N PHE A 7 -60.51 42.25 -63.39
CA PHE A 7 -60.69 41.82 -62.01
C PHE A 7 -59.85 40.59 -61.65
N ALA A 8 -59.76 39.61 -62.56
CA ALA A 8 -58.92 38.44 -62.37
C ALA A 8 -57.43 38.80 -62.23
N ILE A 9 -56.93 39.73 -63.05
CA ILE A 9 -55.53 40.19 -62.98
C ILE A 9 -55.24 40.88 -61.63
N VAL A 10 -56.15 41.74 -61.16
CA VAL A 10 -56.01 42.43 -59.87
C VAL A 10 -56.01 41.43 -58.71
N MET A 11 -56.94 40.47 -58.70
CA MET A 11 -56.99 39.43 -57.65
C MET A 11 -55.73 38.54 -57.68
N HIS A 12 -55.22 38.21 -58.87
CA HIS A 12 -53.99 37.43 -59.00
C HIS A 12 -52.76 38.19 -58.49
N PHE A 13 -52.72 39.51 -58.71
CA PHE A 13 -51.67 40.38 -58.20
C PHE A 13 -51.73 40.52 -56.67
N PHE A 14 -52.92 40.69 -56.10
CA PHE A 14 -53.11 40.72 -54.65
C PHE A 14 -52.72 39.40 -53.98
N ASN A 15 -53.13 38.26 -54.54
CA ASN A 15 -52.74 36.93 -54.06
C ASN A 15 -51.21 36.74 -54.15
N SER A 16 -50.59 37.15 -55.26
CA SER A 16 -49.13 37.05 -55.43
C SER A 16 -48.35 37.87 -54.40
N ILE A 17 -48.86 39.04 -53.99
CA ILE A 17 -48.24 39.86 -52.95
C ILE A 17 -48.43 39.21 -51.58
N THR A 18 -49.62 38.66 -51.29
CA THR A 18 -49.87 37.99 -50.00
C THR A 18 -49.00 36.74 -49.86
N ASP A 19 -48.86 35.95 -50.92
CA ASP A 19 -47.99 34.77 -50.93
C ASP A 19 -46.52 35.16 -50.73
N ALA A 20 -46.04 36.23 -51.36
CA ALA A 20 -44.67 36.73 -51.19
C ALA A 20 -44.39 37.18 -49.75
N VAL A 21 -45.33 37.90 -49.12
CA VAL A 21 -45.22 38.33 -47.72
C VAL A 21 -45.23 37.14 -46.76
N VAL A 22 -46.16 36.19 -46.94
CA VAL A 22 -46.26 34.98 -46.11
C VAL A 22 -45.02 34.11 -46.23
N LEU A 23 -44.46 33.96 -47.44
CA LEU A 23 -43.22 33.21 -47.68
C LEU A 23 -42.03 33.86 -46.99
N THR A 24 -41.94 35.20 -47.04
CA THR A 24 -40.86 35.97 -46.39
C THR A 24 -40.95 35.86 -44.86
N MET A 25 -42.16 35.94 -44.30
CA MET A 25 -42.39 35.77 -42.86
C MET A 25 -42.07 34.35 -42.39
N LYS A 26 -42.47 33.31 -43.13
CA LYS A 26 -42.15 31.91 -42.82
C LYS A 26 -40.64 31.66 -42.82
N THR A 27 -39.93 32.16 -43.83
CA THR A 27 -38.48 31.97 -43.99
C THR A 27 -37.68 32.62 -42.86
N SER A 28 -38.07 33.83 -42.43
CA SER A 28 -37.42 34.51 -41.30
C SER A 28 -37.68 33.83 -39.95
N PHE A 29 -38.88 33.27 -39.77
CA PHE A 29 -39.24 32.52 -38.56
C PHE A 29 -38.50 31.19 -38.48
N THR A 30 -38.44 30.42 -39.58
CA THR A 30 -37.71 29.15 -39.63
C THR A 30 -36.21 29.34 -39.45
N ALA A 31 -35.63 30.39 -40.03
CA ALA A 31 -34.20 30.71 -39.85
C ALA A 31 -33.86 31.03 -38.39
N ARG A 32 -34.70 31.84 -37.72
CA ARG A 32 -34.50 32.16 -36.29
C ARG A 32 -34.65 30.92 -35.40
N LEU A 33 -35.61 30.05 -35.68
CA LEU A 33 -35.82 28.80 -34.94
C LEU A 33 -34.63 27.82 -35.10
N LEU A 34 -34.06 27.75 -36.30
CA LEU A 34 -32.87 26.92 -36.57
C LEU A 34 -31.63 27.47 -35.88
N ILE A 35 -31.43 28.79 -35.88
CA ILE A 35 -30.29 29.43 -35.21
C ILE A 35 -30.38 29.22 -33.69
N THR A 36 -31.55 29.38 -33.08
CA THR A 36 -31.72 29.16 -31.64
C THR A 36 -31.54 27.68 -31.28
N ALA A 37 -32.07 26.75 -32.06
CA ALA A 37 -31.87 25.32 -31.84
C ALA A 37 -30.39 24.91 -31.94
N LEU A 38 -29.65 25.45 -32.92
CA LEU A 38 -28.23 25.19 -33.08
C LEU A 38 -27.40 25.80 -31.94
N SER A 39 -27.80 26.98 -31.46
CA SER A 39 -27.17 27.65 -30.31
C SER A 39 -27.34 26.84 -29.02
N VAL A 40 -28.52 26.27 -28.79
CA VAL A 40 -28.81 25.42 -27.62
C VAL A 40 -28.04 24.10 -27.68
N ALA A 41 -27.93 23.48 -28.86
CA ALA A 41 -27.15 22.27 -29.06
C ALA A 41 -25.64 22.51 -28.82
N ALA A 42 -25.09 23.64 -29.28
CA ALA A 42 -23.69 24.00 -29.04
C ALA A 42 -23.40 24.24 -27.55
N LEU A 43 -24.33 24.88 -26.82
CA LEU A 43 -24.18 25.13 -25.38
C LEU A 43 -24.23 23.81 -24.56
N SER A 44 -25.00 22.83 -25.01
CA SER A 44 -25.10 21.51 -24.36
C SER A 44 -23.80 20.69 -24.48
N SER A 45 -22.98 20.92 -25.53
CA SER A 45 -21.70 20.22 -25.69
C SER A 45 -20.58 20.83 -24.85
N ALA A 46 -20.70 22.09 -24.43
CA ALA A 46 -19.74 22.75 -23.54
C ALA A 46 -19.95 22.35 -22.05
N ALA A 47 -21.07 21.72 -21.72
CA ALA A 47 -21.42 21.27 -20.37
C ALA A 47 -21.03 19.80 -20.09
N ARG A 48 -20.11 19.21 -20.86
CA ARG A 48 -19.39 18.01 -20.40
C ARG A 48 -18.43 18.45 -19.31
N ALA A 49 -18.93 18.48 -18.07
CA ALA A 49 -18.06 18.51 -16.90
C ALA A 49 -17.15 17.28 -16.95
N ASP A 50 -15.85 17.50 -16.80
CA ASP A 50 -14.93 16.44 -16.40
C ASP A 50 -15.39 15.95 -15.03
N ASP A 51 -16.16 14.86 -14.99
CA ASP A 51 -16.38 14.10 -13.77
C ASP A 51 -15.00 13.64 -13.29
N LEU A 52 -14.45 14.38 -12.33
CA LEU A 52 -13.22 14.04 -11.64
C LEU A 52 -13.41 12.61 -11.12
N ASN A 53 -12.69 11.67 -11.72
CA ASN A 53 -12.73 10.26 -11.40
C ASN A 53 -12.04 9.99 -10.05
N ILE A 54 -12.67 10.48 -8.97
CA ILE A 54 -12.23 10.30 -7.57
C ILE A 54 -12.17 8.82 -7.21
N LYS A 55 -12.91 7.97 -7.92
CA LYS A 55 -12.97 6.52 -7.68
C LYS A 55 -11.72 5.77 -8.15
N THR A 56 -10.92 6.33 -9.06
CA THR A 56 -9.67 5.72 -9.55
C THR A 56 -8.41 6.49 -9.17
N MET A 57 -8.50 7.46 -8.27
CA MET A 57 -7.31 8.15 -7.77
C MET A 57 -6.44 7.17 -6.98
N ILE A 58 -5.21 6.98 -7.44
CA ILE A 58 -4.17 6.30 -6.65
C ILE A 58 -3.57 7.38 -5.75
N PRO A 59 -3.72 7.29 -4.42
CA PRO A 59 -3.12 8.27 -3.53
C PRO A 59 -1.60 8.21 -3.67
N GLY A 60 -0.96 9.37 -3.81
CA GLY A 60 0.49 9.46 -3.70
C GLY A 60 0.94 9.03 -2.31
N ALA A 61 2.10 8.37 -2.23
CA ALA A 61 2.69 8.04 -0.94
C ALA A 61 3.08 9.33 -0.18
N PRO A 62 2.88 9.38 1.15
CA PRO A 62 3.35 10.50 1.95
C PRO A 62 4.88 10.60 1.91
N GLN A 63 5.40 11.80 2.14
CA GLN A 63 6.83 11.99 2.40
C GLN A 63 7.15 11.49 3.82
N ILE A 64 8.09 10.55 3.93
CA ILE A 64 8.52 9.94 5.20
C ILE A 64 10.01 10.24 5.38
N ASP A 65 10.36 10.80 6.53
CA ASP A 65 11.74 11.09 6.91
C ASP A 65 12.44 9.81 7.40
N ALA A 66 12.76 8.92 6.46
CA ALA A 66 13.50 7.69 6.70
C ALA A 66 14.26 7.25 5.45
N GLU A 67 15.46 6.68 5.63
CA GLU A 67 16.28 6.22 4.50
C GLU A 67 15.63 5.08 3.70
N SER A 68 14.82 4.24 4.36
CA SER A 68 14.08 3.13 3.74
C SER A 68 12.82 2.79 4.53
N TRP A 69 11.73 2.44 3.85
CA TRP A 69 10.48 2.00 4.46
C TRP A 69 9.62 1.17 3.49
N ILE A 70 8.72 0.37 4.05
CA ILE A 70 7.75 -0.44 3.29
C ILE A 70 6.44 -0.55 4.09
N LEU A 71 5.31 -0.44 3.40
CA LEU A 71 3.98 -0.66 3.96
C LEU A 71 3.31 -1.81 3.21
N ILE A 72 2.92 -2.84 3.95
CA ILE A 72 2.36 -4.08 3.40
C ILE A 72 1.04 -4.40 4.09
N ASP A 73 0.04 -4.83 3.32
CA ASP A 73 -1.15 -5.47 3.87
C ASP A 73 -0.83 -6.90 4.33
N TYR A 74 -1.09 -7.21 5.61
CA TYR A 74 -0.73 -8.49 6.21
C TYR A 74 -1.40 -9.70 5.55
N ASN A 75 -2.68 -9.58 5.19
CA ASN A 75 -3.46 -10.72 4.69
C ASN A 75 -3.13 -11.06 3.24
N SER A 76 -3.00 -10.04 2.38
CA SER A 76 -2.74 -10.21 0.95
C SER A 76 -1.25 -10.22 0.58
N GLY A 77 -0.38 -9.71 1.47
CA GLY A 77 1.03 -9.48 1.17
C GLY A 77 1.26 -8.35 0.15
N LYS A 78 0.24 -7.55 -0.17
CA LYS A 78 0.35 -6.47 -1.15
C LYS A 78 1.14 -5.31 -0.55
N VAL A 79 2.18 -4.87 -1.27
CA VAL A 79 2.88 -3.61 -0.99
C VAL A 79 1.96 -2.45 -1.36
N LEU A 80 1.66 -1.59 -0.39
CA LEU A 80 0.81 -0.40 -0.55
C LEU A 80 1.65 0.82 -0.92
N ALA A 81 2.85 0.93 -0.36
CA ALA A 81 3.83 1.96 -0.66
C ALA A 81 5.22 1.53 -0.14
N GLU A 82 6.29 2.00 -0.76
CA GLU A 82 7.67 1.71 -0.33
C GLU A 82 8.68 2.77 -0.79
N ASN A 83 9.84 2.81 -0.16
CA ASN A 83 11.01 3.57 -0.58
C ASN A 83 12.28 2.84 -0.17
N ASN A 84 13.19 2.54 -1.11
CA ASN A 84 14.45 1.83 -0.85
C ASN A 84 14.30 0.53 -0.02
N ALA A 85 13.20 -0.21 -0.19
CA ALA A 85 12.86 -1.35 0.67
C ALA A 85 13.84 -2.54 0.54
N ASP A 86 14.43 -2.75 -0.64
CA ASP A 86 15.39 -3.84 -0.90
C ASP A 86 16.85 -3.48 -0.59
N SER A 87 17.12 -2.23 -0.22
CA SER A 87 18.48 -1.78 0.09
C SER A 87 19.02 -2.49 1.33
N ARG A 88 20.24 -3.03 1.24
CA ARG A 88 20.90 -3.67 2.39
C ARG A 88 21.24 -2.63 3.45
N ARG A 89 20.81 -2.89 4.68
CA ARG A 89 21.02 -2.02 5.84
C ARG A 89 21.26 -2.85 7.08
N ASP A 90 21.93 -2.25 8.07
CA ASP A 90 22.12 -2.89 9.37
C ASP A 90 20.78 -2.94 10.11
N PRO A 91 20.24 -4.12 10.42
CA PRO A 91 18.94 -4.25 11.08
C PRO A 91 19.00 -3.85 12.56
N ALA A 92 20.20 -3.73 13.15
CA ALA A 92 20.40 -3.52 14.57
C ALA A 92 19.49 -4.45 15.41
N SER A 93 18.70 -3.89 16.33
CA SER A 93 17.78 -4.66 17.18
C SER A 93 16.60 -5.30 16.43
N LEU A 94 16.30 -4.95 15.18
CA LEU A 94 15.27 -5.64 14.39
C LEU A 94 15.62 -7.12 14.18
N THR A 95 16.91 -7.49 14.24
CA THR A 95 17.37 -8.90 14.24
C THR A 95 16.67 -9.74 15.31
N LYS A 96 16.26 -9.13 16.43
CA LYS A 96 15.55 -9.83 17.51
C LYS A 96 14.17 -10.33 17.10
N MET A 97 13.52 -9.73 16.10
CA MET A 97 12.29 -10.29 15.53
C MET A 97 12.52 -11.70 15.02
N MET A 98 13.67 -11.94 14.38
CA MET A 98 14.04 -13.27 13.91
C MET A 98 14.37 -14.20 15.09
N THR A 99 15.06 -13.72 16.13
CA THR A 99 15.28 -14.48 17.36
C THR A 99 13.95 -14.96 17.95
N SER A 100 12.99 -14.07 18.14
CA SER A 100 11.65 -14.37 18.67
C SER A 100 10.87 -15.31 17.75
N TYR A 101 11.00 -15.16 16.42
CA TYR A 101 10.40 -16.07 15.46
C TYR A 101 10.91 -17.51 15.64
N VAL A 102 12.23 -17.71 15.75
CA VAL A 102 12.77 -19.07 15.93
C VAL A 102 12.35 -19.68 17.27
N ILE A 103 12.30 -18.87 18.33
CA ILE A 103 11.79 -19.31 19.64
C ILE A 103 10.34 -19.78 19.53
N GLY A 104 9.47 -18.96 18.94
CA GLY A 104 8.07 -19.30 18.72
C GLY A 104 7.89 -20.57 17.89
N GLN A 105 8.70 -20.76 16.84
CA GLN A 105 8.67 -21.98 16.04
C GLN A 105 9.11 -23.22 16.83
N ALA A 106 10.11 -23.11 17.69
CA ALA A 106 10.54 -24.20 18.55
C ALA A 106 9.45 -24.58 19.56
N MET A 107 8.84 -23.59 20.22
CA MET A 107 7.73 -23.79 21.14
C MET A 107 6.52 -24.42 20.45
N LYS A 108 6.17 -23.94 19.25
CA LYS A 108 5.09 -24.52 18.43
C LYS A 108 5.38 -25.97 18.05
N ALA A 109 6.64 -26.32 17.84
CA ALA A 109 7.08 -27.70 17.59
C ALA A 109 7.20 -28.55 18.87
N GLY A 110 6.78 -28.04 20.03
CA GLY A 110 6.80 -28.77 21.30
C GLY A 110 8.20 -29.01 21.87
N LYS A 111 9.20 -28.25 21.42
CA LYS A 111 10.60 -28.39 21.84
C LYS A 111 10.80 -28.00 23.31
N PHE A 112 10.13 -26.94 23.75
CA PHE A 112 10.12 -26.47 25.13
C PHE A 112 8.85 -25.64 25.38
N LYS A 113 8.54 -25.39 26.65
CA LYS A 113 7.37 -24.63 27.10
C LYS A 113 7.79 -23.32 27.76
N GLU A 114 6.85 -22.40 27.87
CA GLU A 114 7.05 -21.10 28.55
C GLU A 114 7.46 -21.23 30.03
N SER A 115 7.05 -22.32 30.68
CA SER A 115 7.35 -22.64 32.07
C SER A 115 8.73 -23.26 32.27
N ASP A 116 9.39 -23.69 31.19
CA ASP A 116 10.68 -24.38 31.31
C ASP A 116 11.74 -23.41 31.82
N LEU A 117 12.60 -23.90 32.72
CA LEU A 117 13.64 -23.10 33.33
C LEU A 117 14.92 -23.16 32.50
N VAL A 118 15.48 -21.98 32.22
CA VAL A 118 16.78 -21.82 31.57
C VAL A 118 17.81 -21.42 32.61
N THR A 119 18.88 -22.20 32.73
CA THR A 119 20.03 -21.85 33.55
C THR A 119 20.94 -20.89 32.80
N VAL A 120 21.04 -19.65 33.30
CA VAL A 120 21.88 -18.59 32.75
C VAL A 120 23.35 -18.97 32.87
N GLY A 121 24.08 -18.91 31.74
CA GLY A 121 25.52 -19.14 31.68
C GLY A 121 26.33 -17.85 31.84
N ASN A 122 27.66 -17.99 31.88
CA ASN A 122 28.58 -16.84 31.93
C ASN A 122 28.56 -16.01 30.64
N ASP A 123 28.19 -16.61 29.51
CA ASP A 123 28.07 -15.97 28.21
C ASP A 123 26.94 -14.93 28.15
N ALA A 124 25.85 -15.17 28.89
CA ALA A 124 24.72 -14.27 29.03
C ALA A 124 24.87 -13.26 30.18
N TRP A 125 26.03 -13.20 30.84
CA TRP A 125 26.26 -12.27 31.93
C TRP A 125 26.83 -10.95 31.43
N ALA A 126 26.02 -9.88 31.54
CA ALA A 126 26.38 -8.55 31.06
C ALA A 126 27.68 -8.01 31.67
N THR A 127 27.86 -8.11 32.98
CA THR A 127 29.03 -7.55 33.68
C THR A 127 30.32 -8.29 33.31
N GLY A 128 30.23 -9.59 32.99
CA GLY A 128 31.38 -10.41 32.62
C GLY A 128 31.72 -10.38 31.13
N ASN A 129 30.93 -9.70 30.29
CA ASN A 129 31.09 -9.74 28.84
C ASN A 129 31.07 -8.31 28.24
N PRO A 130 32.22 -7.80 27.75
CA PRO A 130 32.34 -6.44 27.26
C PRO A 130 31.49 -6.14 26.02
N VAL A 131 31.04 -7.17 25.28
CA VAL A 131 30.14 -7.03 24.12
C VAL A 131 28.82 -6.37 24.49
N PHE A 132 28.39 -6.50 25.75
CA PHE A 132 27.12 -5.94 26.22
C PHE A 132 27.21 -4.50 26.72
N LYS A 133 28.41 -3.90 26.77
CA LYS A 133 28.60 -2.54 27.28
C LYS A 133 27.80 -1.53 26.44
N GLY A 134 26.93 -0.77 27.11
CA GLY A 134 26.08 0.24 26.44
C GLY A 134 24.88 -0.33 25.69
N SER A 135 24.56 -1.61 25.88
CA SER A 135 23.45 -2.27 25.22
C SER A 135 22.25 -2.51 26.15
N SER A 136 21.07 -2.81 25.58
CA SER A 136 19.87 -3.11 26.35
C SER A 136 19.94 -4.50 27.00
N LEU A 137 19.54 -4.60 28.27
CA LEU A 137 19.79 -5.76 29.12
C LEU A 137 18.60 -6.09 30.03
N MET A 138 18.48 -7.37 30.38
CA MET A 138 17.60 -7.90 31.42
C MET A 138 18.35 -8.09 32.76
N PHE A 139 19.67 -7.88 32.77
CA PHE A 139 20.58 -7.97 33.91
C PHE A 139 20.66 -9.37 34.53
N LEU A 140 20.76 -10.38 33.66
CA LEU A 140 20.89 -11.78 34.06
C LEU A 140 22.25 -12.05 34.73
N LYS A 141 22.27 -12.96 35.71
CA LYS A 141 23.49 -13.42 36.40
C LYS A 141 23.68 -14.93 36.21
N PRO A 142 24.94 -15.43 36.15
CA PRO A 142 25.21 -16.85 36.03
C PRO A 142 24.55 -17.67 37.15
N GLY A 143 24.01 -18.84 36.78
CA GLY A 143 23.34 -19.74 37.72
C GLY A 143 21.88 -19.40 38.01
N MET A 144 21.38 -18.22 37.60
CA MET A 144 19.95 -17.92 37.67
C MET A 144 19.15 -18.93 36.84
N GLN A 145 18.02 -19.37 37.39
CA GLN A 145 17.03 -20.17 36.67
C GLN A 145 15.86 -19.28 36.31
N VAL A 146 15.73 -18.97 35.02
CA VAL A 146 14.73 -18.03 34.52
C VAL A 146 13.77 -18.78 33.62
N PRO A 147 12.44 -18.66 33.80
CA PRO A 147 11.49 -19.30 32.90
C PRO A 147 11.58 -18.69 31.50
N VAL A 148 11.38 -19.52 30.47
CA VAL A 148 11.40 -19.10 29.06
C VAL A 148 10.49 -17.90 28.82
N SER A 149 9.30 -17.86 29.42
CA SER A 149 8.38 -16.71 29.32
C SER A 149 9.00 -15.37 29.73
N GLN A 150 9.82 -15.34 30.78
CA GLN A 150 10.49 -14.12 31.24
C GLN A 150 11.63 -13.72 30.29
N LEU A 151 12.37 -14.69 29.76
CA LEU A 151 13.39 -14.41 28.75
C LEU A 151 12.78 -13.84 27.46
N ILE A 152 11.68 -14.42 26.97
CA ILE A 152 10.96 -13.91 25.80
C ILE A 152 10.46 -12.49 26.04
N ARG A 153 9.95 -12.19 27.24
CA ARG A 153 9.57 -10.82 27.62
C ARG A 153 10.78 -9.89 27.64
N GLY A 154 11.91 -10.31 28.19
CA GLY A 154 13.16 -9.55 28.16
C GLY A 154 13.60 -9.21 26.72
N ILE A 155 13.48 -10.16 25.79
CA ILE A 155 13.80 -9.94 24.37
C ILE A 155 12.82 -8.96 23.73
N ASN A 156 11.51 -9.18 23.88
CA ASN A 156 10.49 -8.44 23.13
C ASN A 156 10.18 -7.06 23.71
N LEU A 157 10.27 -6.88 25.04
CA LEU A 157 9.94 -5.62 25.71
C LEU A 157 11.19 -4.78 25.99
N GLN A 158 12.25 -5.40 26.51
CA GLN A 158 13.47 -4.69 26.89
C GLN A 158 14.54 -4.71 25.79
N SER A 159 14.33 -5.45 24.69
CA SER A 159 15.38 -5.69 23.68
C SER A 159 16.66 -6.27 24.33
N GLY A 160 16.50 -7.05 25.40
CA GLY A 160 17.61 -7.58 26.21
C GLY A 160 18.54 -8.49 25.41
N ASN A 161 19.80 -8.09 25.27
CA ASN A 161 20.81 -8.85 24.53
C ASN A 161 21.27 -10.09 25.30
N ASP A 162 21.39 -9.98 26.62
CA ASP A 162 21.69 -11.09 27.53
C ASP A 162 20.59 -12.18 27.48
N ALA A 163 19.32 -11.78 27.41
CA ALA A 163 18.20 -12.71 27.24
C ALA A 163 18.27 -13.49 25.91
N CYS A 164 18.69 -12.83 24.82
CA CYS A 164 18.90 -13.51 23.52
C CYS A 164 19.99 -14.59 23.61
N VAL A 165 21.09 -14.32 24.33
CA VAL A 165 22.18 -15.29 24.51
C VAL A 165 21.75 -16.45 25.40
N ALA A 166 21.05 -16.17 26.51
CA ALA A 166 20.53 -17.19 27.41
C ALA A 166 19.57 -18.16 26.70
N ASP A 167 18.64 -17.64 25.90
CA ASP A 167 17.70 -18.48 25.14
C ASP A 167 18.39 -19.27 24.01
N GLY A 168 19.37 -18.67 23.33
CA GLY A 168 20.18 -19.35 22.33
C GLY A 168 20.85 -20.63 22.86
N ARG A 169 21.20 -20.66 24.15
CA ARG A 169 21.74 -21.85 24.82
C ARG A 169 20.71 -22.95 25.02
N LEU A 170 19.47 -22.61 25.38
CA LEU A 170 18.37 -23.57 25.47
C LEU A 170 18.16 -24.27 24.12
N ARG A 171 18.17 -23.49 23.03
CA ARG A 171 18.02 -24.00 21.66
C ARG A 171 19.15 -24.96 21.25
N ARG A 172 20.40 -24.68 21.66
CA ARG A 172 21.57 -25.53 21.35
C ARG A 172 21.55 -26.89 22.05
N ARG A 173 20.86 -27.01 23.18
CA ARG A 173 20.77 -28.26 23.96
C ARG A 173 19.73 -29.25 23.42
N GLN A 174 18.92 -28.87 22.44
CA GLN A 174 17.81 -29.66 21.94
C GLN A 174 18.24 -30.66 20.84
N PRO A 175 17.87 -31.95 20.93
CA PRO A 175 18.09 -32.90 19.84
C PRO A 175 17.21 -32.55 18.63
N GLY A 176 17.83 -32.53 17.44
CA GLY A 176 17.20 -32.03 16.21
C GLY A 176 17.45 -30.54 16.00
N ARG A 177 18.67 -30.23 15.52
CA ARG A 177 19.26 -28.93 15.23
C ARG A 177 18.25 -27.90 14.68
N LEU A 178 17.81 -26.96 15.52
CA LEU A 178 17.21 -25.72 15.06
C LEU A 178 18.32 -24.92 14.36
N ARG A 179 18.32 -24.93 13.02
CA ARG A 179 19.32 -24.25 12.19
C ARG A 179 19.39 -22.76 12.54
N GLN A 180 20.53 -22.13 12.25
CA GLN A 180 20.72 -20.70 12.51
C GLN A 180 19.58 -19.88 11.89
N PRO A 181 19.18 -18.75 12.50
CA PRO A 181 18.16 -17.86 11.97
C PRO A 181 18.29 -17.61 10.46
N ASP A 182 19.50 -17.30 10.00
CA ASP A 182 19.78 -17.00 8.59
C ASP A 182 19.49 -18.18 7.65
N GLU A 183 19.63 -19.41 8.13
CA GLU A 183 19.39 -20.60 7.34
C GLU A 183 17.89 -20.94 7.24
N GLN A 184 17.10 -20.63 8.27
CA GLN A 184 15.64 -20.73 8.21
C GLN A 184 15.03 -19.70 7.26
N LEU A 185 15.60 -18.49 7.22
CA LEU A 185 15.24 -17.49 6.22
C LEU A 185 15.57 -18.00 4.82
N ARG A 186 16.83 -18.42 4.57
CA ARG A 186 17.28 -18.97 3.28
C ARG A 186 16.44 -20.14 2.77
N GLN A 187 15.97 -21.03 3.65
CA GLN A 187 15.12 -22.16 3.25
C GLN A 187 13.72 -21.74 2.79
N ARG A 188 13.20 -20.62 3.29
CA ARG A 188 11.92 -20.06 2.81
C ARG A 188 12.08 -19.18 1.58
N SER A 189 13.21 -18.47 1.45
CA SER A 189 13.47 -17.62 0.28
C SER A 189 13.97 -18.38 -0.96
N GLY A 190 14.26 -19.70 -0.86
CA GLY A 190 14.76 -20.49 -1.99
C GLY A 190 16.16 -20.04 -2.47
N PRO A 191 16.76 -20.72 -3.47
CA PRO A 191 17.97 -20.21 -4.11
C PRO A 191 17.60 -18.93 -4.85
N GLU A 192 18.02 -17.79 -4.30
CA GLU A 192 17.95 -16.48 -4.95
C GLU A 192 16.57 -16.12 -5.55
N LYS A 193 15.50 -16.26 -4.77
CA LYS A 193 14.31 -15.44 -5.01
C LYS A 193 14.39 -14.24 -4.08
N HIS A 194 14.96 -13.17 -4.61
CA HIS A 194 14.63 -11.83 -4.14
C HIS A 194 13.09 -11.78 -3.99
N PRO A 195 12.53 -11.49 -2.80
CA PRO A 195 11.08 -11.49 -2.59
C PRO A 195 10.35 -10.43 -3.44
N PHE A 196 11.12 -9.51 -4.05
CA PHE A 196 10.66 -8.50 -4.97
C PHE A 196 11.49 -8.59 -6.25
N PRO A 197 10.88 -8.62 -7.45
CA PRO A 197 11.64 -8.62 -8.69
C PRO A 197 12.56 -7.40 -8.73
N ASP A 198 13.82 -7.58 -9.09
CA ASP A 198 14.75 -6.48 -9.36
C ASP A 198 14.14 -5.57 -10.43
N ARG A 199 13.64 -4.40 -10.00
CA ARG A 199 13.06 -3.36 -10.86
C ARG A 199 13.99 -2.16 -11.03
N SER A 200 15.31 -2.35 -10.90
CA SER A 200 16.30 -1.33 -11.26
C SER A 200 16.43 -1.09 -12.78
N ARG A 201 15.58 -1.74 -13.59
CA ARG A 201 15.46 -1.53 -15.04
C ARG A 201 14.00 -1.36 -15.46
N SER A 202 13.46 -0.16 -15.26
CA SER A 202 12.38 0.42 -16.06
C SER A 202 12.31 1.91 -15.85
#